data_AF-A0A660QPA7-F1
#
_entry.id   AF-A0A660QPA7-F1
#
_cell.length_a   1.000
_cell.length_b   1.000
_cell.length_c   1.000
_cell.angle_alpha   90.00
_cell.angle_beta   90.00
_cell.angle_gamma   90.00
#
_symmetry.space_group_name_H-M   'P 1'
#
loop_
_entity.id
_entity.type
_entity.pdbx_description
1 polymer ?
#
loop_
_entity_poly.entity_id
_entity_poly.type
_entity_poly.pdbx_seq_one_letter_code
_entity_poly.pdbx_strand_id
1 'polypeptide(L)'
;ADSVEAAVRTLTDTKPQRVRAIIEKIVSDIFFERQLDESGLSLKDLEMIIEEFHKVLMNMFTSRIAYPEEEKKKMVRVNGKDN
;
A
#
# COMPACT_ATOMS: atom_id res chain seq x y z
N ALA A 1 -15.56 3.49 -2.40
CA ALA A 1 -14.47 2.67 -1.82
C ALA A 1 -13.95 1.68 -2.86
N ASP A 2 -14.84 0.93 -3.50
CA ASP A 2 -14.52 -0.14 -4.46
C ASP A 2 -13.65 0.31 -5.64
N SER A 3 -13.86 1.52 -6.17
CA SER A 3 -13.10 2.06 -7.31
C SER A 3 -11.60 2.23 -7.00
N VAL A 4 -11.26 2.61 -5.77
CA VAL A 4 -9.87 2.82 -5.33
C VAL A 4 -9.18 1.47 -5.15
N GLU A 5 -9.84 0.52 -4.50
CA GLU A 5 -9.32 -0.83 -4.29
C GLU A 5 -9.08 -1.56 -5.62
N ALA A 6 -10.05 -1.48 -6.55
CA ALA A 6 -9.95 -2.10 -7.87
C ALA A 6 -8.81 -1.51 -8.71
N ALA A 7 -8.64 -0.20 -8.69
CA ALA A 7 -7.55 0.48 -9.41
C ALA A 7 -6.17 0.07 -8.87
N VAL A 8 -6.02 -0.04 -7.55
CA VAL A 8 -4.73 -0.39 -6.94
C VAL A 8 -4.41 -1.88 -7.13
N ARG A 9 -5.41 -2.77 -7.09
CA ARG A 9 -5.23 -4.22 -7.28
C ARG A 9 -4.70 -4.60 -8.66
N THR A 10 -4.95 -3.77 -9.68
CA THR A 10 -4.47 -3.99 -11.06
C THR A 10 -3.07 -3.45 -11.32
N LEU A 11 -2.47 -2.73 -10.37
CA LEU A 11 -1.10 -2.24 -10.50
C LEU A 11 -0.10 -3.37 -10.26
N THR A 12 0.73 -3.62 -11.26
CA THR A 12 1.91 -4.49 -11.13
C THR A 12 3.06 -3.82 -10.35
N ASP A 13 3.02 -2.49 -10.21
CA ASP A 13 4.00 -1.68 -9.47
C ASP A 13 3.31 -0.95 -8.32
N THR A 14 3.49 -1.48 -7.10
CA THR A 14 2.88 -0.98 -5.85
C THR A 14 3.71 0.12 -5.18
N LYS A 15 4.59 0.81 -5.93
CA LYS A 15 5.35 1.95 -5.39
C LYS A 15 4.43 2.95 -4.68
N PRO A 16 4.79 3.41 -3.47
CA PRO A 16 3.93 4.28 -2.66
C PRO A 16 3.44 5.54 -3.38
N GLN A 17 4.30 6.14 -4.20
CA GLN A 17 3.99 7.35 -4.96
C GLN A 17 2.95 7.08 -6.04
N ARG A 18 3.00 5.91 -6.67
CA ARG A 18 2.05 5.54 -7.74
C ARG A 18 0.66 5.28 -7.18
N VAL A 19 0.60 4.61 -6.02
CA VAL A 19 -0.65 4.36 -5.28
C VAL A 19 -1.29 5.68 -4.88
N ARG A 20 -0.52 6.61 -4.29
CA ARG A 20 -1.00 7.94 -3.91
C ARG A 20 -1.58 8.71 -5.09
N ALA A 21 -0.84 8.79 -6.21
CA ALA A 21 -1.30 9.52 -7.40
C ALA A 21 -2.62 8.97 -7.97
N ILE A 22 -2.88 7.67 -7.81
CA ILE A 22 -4.14 7.05 -8.27
C ILE A 22 -5.29 7.41 -7.33
N ILE A 23 -5.06 7.39 -6.02
CA ILE A 23 -6.05 7.82 -5.03
C ILE A 23 -6.41 9.29 -5.26
N GLU A 24 -5.41 10.17 -5.41
CA GLU A 24 -5.59 11.59 -5.71
C GLU A 24 -6.41 11.80 -6.98
N LYS A 25 -6.13 11.05 -8.05
CA LYS A 25 -6.89 11.12 -9.30
C LYS A 25 -8.35 10.74 -9.07
N ILE A 26 -8.62 9.63 -8.39
CA ILE A 26 -9.99 9.16 -8.16
C ILE A 26 -10.79 10.16 -7.31
N VAL A 27 -10.19 10.67 -6.24
CA VAL A 27 -10.84 11.67 -5.37
C VAL A 27 -11.10 12.97 -6.15
N SER A 28 -10.15 13.39 -7.00
CA SER A 28 -10.33 14.56 -7.86
C SER A 28 -11.46 14.37 -8.86
N ASP A 29 -11.52 13.21 -9.54
CA ASP A 29 -12.58 12.92 -10.52
C ASP A 29 -13.96 12.98 -9.84
N ILE A 30 -14.13 12.36 -8.67
CA ILE A 30 -15.37 12.40 -7.87
C ILE A 30 -15.75 13.85 -7.50
N PHE A 31 -14.77 14.65 -7.09
CA PHE A 31 -14.98 16.06 -6.75
C PHE A 31 -15.41 16.89 -7.97
N PHE A 32 -14.74 16.73 -9.12
CA PHE A 32 -15.09 17.46 -10.35
C PHE A 32 -16.45 17.06 -10.91
N GLU A 33 -16.86 15.81 -10.70
CA GLU A 33 -18.19 15.32 -11.05
C GLU A 33 -19.30 15.79 -10.09
N ARG A 34 -18.97 16.63 -9.09
CA ARG A 34 -19.91 17.21 -8.11
C ARG A 34 -20.65 16.15 -7.29
N GLN A 35 -20.10 14.94 -7.17
CA GLN A 35 -20.74 13.84 -6.43
C GLN A 35 -20.74 14.07 -4.90
N LEU A 36 -19.98 15.06 -4.40
CA LEU A 36 -19.82 15.37 -2.99
C LEU A 36 -20.48 16.71 -2.58
N ASP A 37 -21.24 17.35 -3.47
CA ASP A 37 -21.81 18.69 -3.23
C ASP A 37 -22.69 18.76 -1.97
N GLU A 38 -23.42 17.68 -1.64
CA GLU A 38 -24.32 17.60 -0.49
C GLU A 38 -23.67 16.97 0.76
N SER A 39 -22.39 16.57 0.68
CA SER A 39 -21.74 15.86 1.79
C SER A 39 -21.18 16.78 2.88
N GLY A 40 -21.07 18.09 2.62
CA GLY A 40 -20.49 19.07 3.54
C GLY A 40 -18.99 18.89 3.79
N LEU A 41 -18.28 18.16 2.92
CA LEU A 41 -16.85 17.92 3.05
C LEU A 41 -16.05 19.15 2.58
N SER A 42 -15.06 19.54 3.37
CA SER A 42 -14.10 20.56 2.98
C SER A 42 -12.95 19.95 2.16
N LEU A 43 -12.17 20.79 1.47
CA LEU A 43 -10.95 20.36 0.78
C LEU A 43 -9.95 19.69 1.75
N LYS A 44 -9.92 20.13 3.01
CA LYS A 44 -9.08 19.51 4.04
C LYS A 44 -9.54 18.08 4.34
N ASP A 45 -10.84 17.83 4.31
CA ASP A 45 -11.38 16.49 4.52
C ASP A 45 -11.04 15.57 3.34
N LEU A 46 -11.05 16.09 2.12
CA LEU A 46 -10.60 15.33 0.94
C LEU A 46 -9.12 14.95 1.04
N GLU A 47 -8.25 15.85 1.53
CA GLU A 47 -6.85 15.54 1.77
C GLU A 47 -6.69 14.45 2.84
N MET A 48 -7.45 14.53 3.94
CA MET A 48 -7.45 13.48 4.97
C MET A 48 -7.93 12.14 4.42
N ILE A 49 -8.96 12.14 3.57
CA ILE A 49 -9.45 10.93 2.90
C ILE A 49 -8.34 10.31 2.04
N ILE A 50 -7.63 11.10 1.23
CA ILE A 50 -6.52 10.64 0.40
C ILE A 50 -5.43 9.97 1.26
N GLU A 51 -5.03 10.62 2.36
CA GLU A 51 -4.02 10.09 3.28
C GLU A 51 -4.44 8.77 3.94
N GLU A 52 -5.68 8.68 4.41
CA GLU A 52 -6.18 7.46 5.06
C GLU A 52 -6.32 6.29 4.07
N PHE A 53 -6.81 6.54 2.85
CA PHE A 53 -6.80 5.53 1.80
C PHE A 53 -5.38 5.08 1.46
N HIS A 54 -4.43 6.02 1.38
CA HIS A 54 -3.03 5.68 1.09
C HIS A 54 -2.44 4.76 2.16
N LYS A 55 -2.62 5.09 3.45
CA LYS A 55 -2.16 4.27 4.57
C LYS A 55 -2.75 2.86 4.55
N VAL A 56 -4.08 2.76 4.39
CA VAL A 56 -4.78 1.46 4.37
C VAL A 56 -4.30 0.59 3.21
N LEU A 57 -4.22 1.16 2.01
CA LEU A 57 -3.76 0.42 0.83
C LEU A 57 -2.29 0.03 0.93
N MET A 58 -1.41 0.92 1.43
CA MET A 58 -0.01 0.58 1.65
C MET A 58 0.14 -0.60 2.62
N ASN A 59 -0.66 -0.63 3.69
CA ASN A 59 -0.66 -1.76 4.63
C ASN A 59 -1.24 -3.05 4.02
N MET A 60 -2.13 -2.95 3.03
CA MET A 60 -2.73 -4.09 2.35
C MET A 60 -1.84 -4.69 1.25
N PHE A 61 -1.05 -3.86 0.54
CA PHE A 61 -0.24 -4.27 -0.62
C PHE A 61 1.26 -4.47 -0.33
N THR A 62 1.75 -4.04 0.83
CA THR A 62 3.08 -4.49 1.29
C THR A 62 2.91 -5.92 1.80
N SER A 63 3.53 -6.89 1.13
CA SER A 63 3.46 -8.31 1.49
C SER A 63 3.45 -8.48 3.01
N ARG A 64 2.47 -9.27 3.52
CA ARG A 64 2.51 -9.85 4.87
C ARG A 64 3.97 -10.14 5.21
N ILE A 65 4.48 -9.44 6.23
CA ILE A 65 5.87 -9.52 6.68
C ILE A 65 6.21 -11.01 6.74
N ALA A 66 7.09 -11.46 5.85
CA ALA A 66 7.70 -12.76 6.01
C ALA A 66 8.45 -12.68 7.34
N TYR A 67 8.11 -13.56 8.28
CA TYR A 67 8.91 -13.69 9.50
C TYR A 67 10.37 -13.77 9.08
N PRO A 68 11.27 -12.97 9.67
CA PRO A 68 12.69 -13.06 9.34
C PRO A 68 13.09 -14.52 9.53
N GLU A 69 13.39 -15.23 8.44
CA GLU A 69 13.88 -16.59 8.54
C GLU A 69 15.13 -16.51 9.41
N GLU A 70 15.06 -17.13 10.59
CA GLU A 70 16.17 -17.21 11.52
C GLU A 70 17.42 -17.56 10.71
N GLU A 71 18.41 -16.67 10.72
CA GLU A 71 19.70 -16.91 10.12
C GLU A 71 20.18 -18.27 10.64
N LYS A 72 20.08 -19.30 9.80
CA LYS A 72 20.55 -20.64 10.11
C LYS A 72 22.05 -20.53 10.27
N LYS A 73 22.45 -20.29 11.53
CA LYS A 73 23.81 -20.30 12.03
C LYS A 73 24.52 -21.48 11.38
N LYS A 74 25.46 -21.19 10.49
CA LYS A 74 26.30 -22.19 9.83
C LYS A 74 26.92 -23.07 10.92
N MET A 75 26.37 -24.26 11.14
CA MET A 75 27.05 -25.30 11.87
C MET A 75 28.24 -25.74 11.03
N VAL A 76 29.40 -25.18 11.34
CA VAL A 76 30.69 -25.65 10.84
C VAL A 76 30.84 -27.09 11.34
N ARG A 77 30.59 -28.06 10.45
CA ARG A 77 31.00 -29.45 10.69
C ARG A 77 32.52 -29.47 10.53
N VAL A 78 33.25 -29.33 11.63
CA VAL A 78 34.65 -29.76 11.67
C VAL A 78 34.61 -31.28 11.74
N ASN A 79 34.50 -31.93 10.58
CA ASN A 79 34.77 -33.36 10.50
C ASN A 79 36.28 -33.55 10.58
N GLY A 80 36.71 -34.26 11.61
CA GLY A 80 38.02 -34.88 11.64
C GLY A 80 38.26 -35.69 10.37
N LYS A 81 39.46 -35.57 9.85
CA LYS A 81 40.07 -36.56 8.96
C LYS A 81 41.37 -36.98 9.60
N ASP A 82 41.42 -38.27 9.85
CA ASP A 82 42.60 -39.08 10.10
C ASP A 82 43.70 -38.75 9.09
N ASN A 83 44.91 -38.51 9.59
CA ASN A 83 46.13 -39.25 9.23
C ASN A 83 47.23 -39.00 10.26
#